data_AF-A0A8H7S8S6-F1
#
_entry.id   AF-A0A8H7S8S6-F1
#
_cell.length_a   1.000
_cell.length_b   1.000
_cell.length_c   1.000
_cell.angle_alpha   90.00
_cell.angle_beta   90.00
_cell.angle_gamma   90.00
#
_symmetry.space_group_name_H-M   'P 1'
#
loop_
_entity.id
_entity.type
_entity.pdbx_description
1 polymer ?
#
loop_
_entity_poly.entity_id
_entity_poly.type
_entity_poly.pdbx_seq_one_letter_code
_entity_poly.pdbx_strand_id
1 'polypeptide(L)'
;MNEAQEYGKRAQRLDSLHARFVNSMLEAFSWPEFEKCCGPIVDQYRSELESAHAQILDFWKENLWKEFDQIKTEANLIEKLNKLENAILQAKQNTNTKTILKTPEPDQTIRSLRVKLKLEALTKLREEEEKLRQENTQLMEEIAKKTDDYEHKKSNVVNTLTEYQEMVNVARSIPVEALEQVIDQLL
;
A
#
# COMPACT_ATOMS: atom_id res chain seq x y z
N MET A 1 -9.71 17.70 12.13
CA MET A 1 -8.39 18.35 11.97
C MET A 1 -8.20 18.54 10.47
N ASN A 2 -8.33 19.77 9.97
CA ASN A 2 -8.07 20.06 8.56
C ASN A 2 -6.56 20.10 8.39
N GLU A 3 -5.98 19.07 7.78
CA GLU A 3 -4.61 19.14 7.28
C GLU A 3 -4.52 20.33 6.33
N ALA A 4 -3.59 21.25 6.60
CA ALA A 4 -3.31 22.36 5.71
C ALA A 4 -2.85 21.80 4.36
N GLN A 5 -3.77 21.74 3.41
CA GLN A 5 -3.52 21.18 2.10
C GLN A 5 -2.50 22.08 1.39
N GLU A 6 -1.27 21.60 1.24
CA GLU A 6 -0.17 22.39 0.70
C GLU A 6 -0.50 22.82 -0.74
N TYR A 7 -0.52 24.12 -1.00
CA TYR A 7 -0.91 24.67 -2.30
C TYR A 7 0.21 24.46 -3.32
N GLY A 8 -0.04 23.64 -4.34
CA GLY A 8 0.84 23.52 -5.49
C GLY A 8 0.86 24.78 -6.37
N LYS A 9 1.88 24.92 -7.22
CA LYS A 9 2.09 26.12 -8.06
C LYS A 9 0.88 26.48 -8.91
N ARG A 10 0.16 25.50 -9.46
CA ARG A 10 -1.08 25.72 -10.23
C ARG A 10 -2.24 26.21 -9.37
N ALA A 11 -2.39 25.71 -8.15
CA ALA A 11 -3.43 26.18 -7.23
C ALA A 11 -3.19 27.65 -6.85
N GLN A 12 -1.95 28.01 -6.53
CA GLN A 12 -1.56 29.41 -6.27
C GLN A 12 -1.83 30.33 -7.48
N ARG A 13 -1.54 29.84 -8.69
CA ARG A 13 -1.79 30.60 -9.92
C ARG A 13 -3.28 30.79 -10.19
N LEU A 14 -4.10 29.80 -9.83
CA LEU A 14 -5.55 29.89 -9.92
C LEU A 14 -6.08 30.97 -8.98
N ASP A 15 -5.64 31.00 -7.72
CA ASP A 15 -6.03 32.06 -6.76
C ASP A 15 -5.58 33.44 -7.23
N SER A 16 -4.35 33.53 -7.76
CA SER A 16 -3.83 34.78 -8.32
C SER A 16 -4.68 35.27 -9.51
N LEU A 17 -5.18 34.36 -10.35
CA LEU A 17 -6.03 34.68 -11.48
C LEU A 17 -7.42 35.12 -11.02
N HIS A 18 -7.99 34.46 -10.02
CA HIS A 18 -9.26 34.85 -9.42
C HIS A 18 -9.15 36.25 -8.78
N ALA A 19 -8.11 36.51 -8.00
CA ALA A 19 -7.86 37.82 -7.40
C ALA A 19 -7.78 38.93 -8.47
N ARG A 20 -7.06 38.67 -9.57
CA ARG A 20 -6.97 39.61 -10.70
C ARG A 20 -8.33 39.85 -11.36
N PHE A 21 -9.13 38.80 -11.52
CA PHE A 21 -10.47 38.91 -12.10
C PHE A 21 -11.40 39.74 -11.21
N VAL A 22 -11.45 39.45 -9.92
CA VAL A 22 -12.26 40.20 -8.95
C VAL A 22 -11.85 41.67 -8.94
N ASN A 23 -10.56 41.96 -8.84
CA ASN A 23 -10.07 43.34 -8.84
C ASN A 23 -10.42 44.07 -10.15
N SER A 24 -10.21 43.43 -11.30
CA SER A 24 -10.55 44.04 -12.60
C SER A 24 -12.05 44.30 -12.75
N MET A 25 -12.90 43.45 -12.18
CA MET A 25 -14.36 43.61 -12.20
C MET A 25 -14.80 44.80 -11.33
N LEU A 26 -14.24 44.89 -10.12
CA LEU A 26 -14.52 45.99 -9.19
C LEU A 26 -14.02 47.33 -9.74
N GLU A 27 -12.84 47.35 -10.38
CA GLU A 27 -12.30 48.53 -11.07
C GLU A 27 -13.18 48.97 -12.26
N ALA A 28 -13.73 48.03 -13.02
CA ALA A 28 -14.64 48.34 -14.12
C ALA A 28 -15.94 48.98 -13.62
N PHE A 29 -16.39 48.62 -12.41
CA PHE A 29 -17.54 49.24 -11.74
C PHE A 29 -17.12 50.43 -10.86
N SER A 30 -16.31 51.33 -11.42
CA SER A 30 -15.83 52.52 -10.72
C SER A 30 -16.95 53.55 -10.47
N TRP A 31 -16.75 54.39 -9.45
CA TRP A 31 -17.70 55.47 -9.12
C TRP A 31 -18.05 56.37 -10.32
N PRO A 32 -17.10 56.85 -11.16
CA PRO A 32 -17.43 57.68 -12.31
C PRO A 32 -18.35 57.02 -13.33
N GLU A 33 -18.24 55.70 -13.52
CA GLU A 33 -19.13 54.96 -14.43
C GLU A 33 -20.51 54.71 -13.80
N PHE A 34 -20.56 54.46 -12.49
CA PHE A 34 -21.80 54.37 -11.73
C PHE A 34 -22.57 55.71 -11.74
N GLU A 35 -21.87 56.81 -11.50
CA GLU A 35 -22.42 58.17 -11.48
C GLU A 35 -23.09 58.52 -12.82
N LYS A 36 -22.44 58.22 -13.94
CA LYS A 36 -23.01 58.41 -15.29
C LYS A 36 -24.34 57.68 -15.50
N CYS A 37 -24.53 56.53 -14.84
CA CYS A 37 -25.73 55.72 -14.95
C CYS A 37 -26.88 56.21 -14.05
N CYS A 38 -26.56 56.92 -12.96
CA CYS A 38 -27.54 57.44 -12.00
C CYS A 38 -28.11 58.83 -12.36
N GLY A 39 -27.52 59.51 -13.36
CA GLY A 39 -28.09 60.71 -13.96
C GLY A 39 -28.36 61.85 -12.95
N PRO A 40 -29.49 62.58 -13.05
CA PRO A 40 -29.75 63.77 -12.22
C PRO A 40 -29.99 63.47 -10.73
N ILE A 41 -30.20 62.20 -10.35
CA ILE A 41 -30.42 61.80 -8.95
C ILE A 41 -29.14 61.94 -8.14
N VAL A 42 -27.97 61.89 -8.80
CA VAL A 42 -26.66 62.04 -8.17
C VAL A 42 -26.56 63.38 -7.43
N ASP A 43 -27.00 64.49 -8.03
CA ASP A 43 -26.86 65.81 -7.42
C ASP A 43 -27.69 65.97 -6.13
N GLN A 44 -28.76 65.18 -5.98
CA GLN A 44 -29.64 65.22 -4.81
C GLN A 44 -29.24 64.22 -3.72
N TYR A 45 -28.64 63.09 -4.09
CA TYR A 45 -28.40 61.94 -3.20
C TYR A 45 -26.97 61.36 -3.33
N ARG A 46 -25.98 62.21 -3.64
CA ARG A 46 -24.59 61.78 -3.89
C ARG A 46 -24.05 60.94 -2.75
N SER A 47 -24.23 61.38 -1.50
CA SER A 47 -23.65 60.70 -0.34
C SER A 47 -24.27 59.31 -0.13
N GLU A 48 -25.57 59.18 -0.32
CA GLU A 48 -26.29 57.91 -0.21
C GLU A 48 -25.89 56.95 -1.33
N LEU A 49 -25.72 57.47 -2.55
CA LEU A 49 -25.29 56.69 -3.71
C LEU A 49 -23.82 56.24 -3.59
N GLU A 50 -22.91 57.10 -3.11
CA GLU A 50 -21.51 56.73 -2.84
C GLU A 50 -21.44 55.64 -1.77
N SER A 51 -22.26 55.75 -0.72
CA SER A 51 -22.36 54.71 0.31
C SER A 51 -22.90 53.39 -0.24
N ALA A 52 -23.97 53.44 -1.05
CA ALA A 52 -24.56 52.25 -1.67
C ALA A 52 -23.57 51.59 -2.65
N HIS A 53 -22.85 52.38 -3.45
CA HIS A 53 -21.84 51.89 -4.38
C HIS A 53 -20.70 51.18 -3.65
N ALA A 54 -20.18 51.77 -2.57
CA ALA A 54 -19.16 51.13 -1.73
C ALA A 54 -19.65 49.81 -1.12
N GLN A 55 -20.88 49.79 -0.59
CA GLN A 55 -21.47 48.56 -0.04
C GLN A 55 -21.64 47.46 -1.10
N ILE A 56 -22.01 47.82 -2.33
CA ILE A 56 -22.11 46.86 -3.44
C ILE A 56 -20.74 46.28 -3.78
N LEU A 57 -19.71 47.11 -3.85
CA LEU A 57 -18.34 46.65 -4.14
C LEU A 57 -17.83 45.71 -3.05
N ASP A 58 -18.04 46.04 -1.77
CA ASP A 58 -17.65 45.19 -0.65
C ASP A 58 -18.41 43.87 -0.66
N PHE A 59 -19.75 43.93 -0.85
CA PHE A 59 -20.59 42.74 -0.96
C PHE A 59 -20.13 41.83 -2.11
N TRP A 60 -19.92 42.38 -3.31
CA TRP A 60 -19.45 41.60 -4.45
C TRP A 60 -18.08 40.99 -4.20
N LYS A 61 -17.15 41.74 -3.62
CA LYS A 61 -15.82 41.22 -3.28
C LYS A 61 -15.94 40.02 -2.36
N GLU A 62 -16.63 40.16 -1.23
CA GLU A 62 -16.78 39.07 -0.26
C GLU A 62 -17.51 37.85 -0.85
N ASN A 63 -18.62 38.06 -1.56
CA ASN A 63 -19.39 36.96 -2.13
C ASN A 63 -18.63 36.25 -3.25
N LEU A 64 -17.95 36.96 -4.14
CA LEU A 64 -17.18 36.34 -5.22
C LEU A 64 -16.05 35.47 -4.66
N TRP A 65 -15.35 35.93 -3.63
CA TRP A 65 -14.33 35.15 -2.95
C TRP A 65 -14.92 33.91 -2.26
N LYS A 66 -16.03 34.08 -1.53
CA LYS A 66 -16.71 33.00 -0.83
C LYS A 66 -17.22 31.91 -1.76
N GLU A 67 -17.91 32.29 -2.83
CA GLU A 67 -18.44 31.35 -3.83
C GLU A 67 -17.29 30.62 -4.54
N PHE A 68 -16.18 31.31 -4.82
CA PHE A 68 -15.01 30.68 -5.41
C PHE A 68 -14.36 29.66 -4.48
N ASP A 69 -14.23 29.98 -3.18
CA ASP A 69 -13.73 29.05 -2.17
C ASP A 69 -14.66 27.84 -1.99
N GLN A 70 -15.97 28.05 -2.07
CA GLN A 70 -16.95 26.97 -2.05
C GLN A 70 -16.78 26.04 -3.25
N ILE A 71 -16.68 26.58 -4.48
CA ILE A 71 -16.44 25.78 -5.69
C ILE A 71 -15.12 25.00 -5.58
N LYS A 72 -14.04 25.63 -5.10
CA LYS A 72 -12.74 24.96 -4.89
C LYS A 72 -12.89 23.76 -3.97
N THR A 73 -13.67 23.90 -2.91
CA THR A 73 -13.90 22.86 -1.89
C THR A 73 -14.78 21.74 -2.45
N GLU A 74 -15.94 22.07 -3.02
CA GLU A 74 -16.90 21.09 -3.56
C GLU A 74 -16.31 20.26 -4.70
N ALA A 75 -15.58 20.90 -5.62
CA ALA A 75 -14.94 20.21 -6.72
C ALA A 75 -13.65 19.48 -6.33
N ASN A 76 -13.20 19.65 -5.07
CA ASN A 76 -11.89 19.22 -4.57
C ASN A 76 -10.76 19.61 -5.53
N LEU A 77 -10.76 20.89 -5.91
CA LEU A 77 -9.97 21.39 -7.03
C LEU A 77 -8.48 21.44 -6.69
N ILE A 78 -8.14 21.82 -5.46
CA ILE A 78 -6.75 21.93 -4.99
C ILE A 78 -6.06 20.56 -5.07
N GLU A 79 -6.70 19.49 -4.59
CA GLU A 79 -6.15 18.14 -4.66
C GLU A 79 -5.92 17.70 -6.11
N LYS A 80 -6.90 17.95 -7.00
CA LYS A 80 -6.79 17.60 -8.42
C LYS A 80 -5.66 18.36 -9.11
N LEU A 81 -5.50 19.66 -8.83
CA LEU A 81 -4.42 20.47 -9.38
C LEU A 81 -3.05 20.01 -8.87
N ASN A 82 -2.94 19.64 -7.59
CA ASN A 82 -1.72 19.09 -7.01
C ASN A 82 -1.37 17.72 -7.63
N LYS A 83 -2.35 16.83 -7.78
CA LYS A 83 -2.17 15.54 -8.48
C LYS A 83 -1.70 15.74 -9.92
N LEU A 84 -2.26 16.71 -10.63
CA LEU A 84 -1.84 17.05 -11.99
C LEU A 84 -0.40 17.57 -12.02
N GLU A 85 -0.01 18.45 -11.10
CA GLU A 85 1.36 18.96 -10.99
C GLU A 85 2.35 17.82 -10.78
N ASN A 86 2.04 16.90 -9.87
CA ASN A 86 2.85 15.72 -9.59
C ASN A 86 2.95 14.80 -10.81
N ALA A 87 1.84 14.56 -11.52
CA ALA A 87 1.85 13.76 -12.75
C ALA A 87 2.72 14.39 -13.84
N ILE A 88 2.71 15.72 -13.98
CA ILE A 88 3.56 16.44 -14.94
C ILE A 88 5.03 16.34 -14.53
N LEU A 89 5.36 16.46 -13.25
CA LEU A 89 6.73 16.33 -12.76
C LEU A 89 7.27 14.92 -13.02
N GLN A 90 6.49 13.88 -12.72
CA GLN A 90 6.84 12.49 -13.02
C GLN A 90 7.01 12.25 -14.52
N ALA A 91 6.13 12.81 -15.36
CA ALA A 91 6.26 12.70 -16.81
C ALA A 91 7.53 13.40 -17.35
N LYS A 92 7.89 14.56 -16.79
CA LYS A 92 9.13 15.28 -17.16
C LYS A 92 10.40 14.53 -16.77
N GLN A 93 10.35 13.71 -15.72
CA GLN A 93 11.49 12.85 -15.34
C GLN A 93 11.63 11.65 -16.30
N ASN A 94 10.54 11.24 -16.96
CA ASN A 94 10.50 10.12 -17.90
C ASN A 94 10.58 10.56 -19.37
N THR A 95 11.60 11.35 -19.73
CA THR A 95 11.80 11.92 -21.09
C THR A 95 12.07 10.91 -22.21
N ASN A 96 12.32 9.64 -21.88
CA ASN A 96 12.68 8.60 -22.86
C ASN A 96 11.49 7.93 -23.55
N THR A 97 10.25 8.22 -23.14
CA THR A 97 9.06 7.67 -23.79
C THR A 97 8.33 8.78 -24.56
N LYS A 98 8.36 8.71 -25.90
CA LYS A 98 7.38 9.40 -26.75
C LYS A 98 6.02 8.75 -26.51
N THR A 99 5.35 9.14 -25.43
CA THR A 99 4.04 8.60 -25.09
C THR A 99 3.01 9.27 -25.99
N ILE A 100 2.61 8.58 -27.05
CA ILE A 100 1.39 8.93 -27.77
C ILE A 100 0.25 8.66 -26.78
N LEU A 101 -0.42 9.70 -26.31
CA LEU A 101 -1.62 9.61 -25.49
C LEU A 101 -2.73 8.95 -26.32
N LYS A 102 -2.73 7.62 -26.38
CA LYS A 102 -3.88 6.84 -26.82
C LYS A 102 -4.78 6.65 -25.61
N THR A 103 -6.07 6.91 -25.77
CA THR A 103 -7.07 6.51 -24.78
C THR A 103 -6.92 5.00 -24.57
N PRO A 104 -6.56 4.53 -23.37
CA PRO A 104 -6.36 3.11 -23.14
C PRO A 104 -7.68 2.39 -23.33
N GLU A 105 -7.64 1.27 -24.06
CA GLU A 105 -8.82 0.41 -24.17
C GLU A 105 -9.20 -0.14 -22.78
N PRO A 106 -10.49 -0.37 -22.50
CA PRO A 106 -10.94 -0.89 -21.20
C PRO A 106 -10.17 -2.13 -20.75
N ASP A 107 -9.91 -3.05 -21.68
CA ASP A 107 -9.13 -4.28 -21.42
C ASP A 107 -7.69 -4.00 -20.99
N GLN A 108 -7.04 -2.99 -21.60
CA GLN A 108 -5.67 -2.61 -21.23
C GLN A 108 -5.64 -2.00 -19.83
N THR A 109 -6.66 -1.21 -19.48
CA THR A 109 -6.82 -0.64 -18.13
C THR A 109 -7.02 -1.74 -17.10
N ILE A 110 -7.94 -2.69 -17.35
CA ILE A 110 -8.19 -3.82 -16.46
C ILE A 110 -6.94 -4.68 -16.29
N ARG A 111 -6.22 -4.97 -17.39
CA ARG A 111 -4.97 -5.75 -17.35
C ARG A 111 -3.91 -5.05 -16.52
N SER A 112 -3.65 -3.76 -16.75
CA SER A 112 -2.63 -3.01 -16.01
C SER A 112 -2.88 -2.97 -14.50
N LEU A 113 -4.15 -2.80 -14.08
CA LEU A 113 -4.55 -2.89 -12.68
C LEU A 113 -4.36 -4.30 -12.12
N ARG A 114 -4.76 -5.33 -12.88
CA ARG A 114 -4.65 -6.72 -12.47
C ARG A 114 -3.19 -7.19 -12.37
N VAL A 115 -2.28 -6.67 -13.19
CA VAL A 115 -0.86 -7.01 -13.16
C VAL A 115 -0.23 -6.66 -11.81
N LYS A 116 -0.52 -5.47 -11.25
CA LYS A 116 0.02 -5.07 -9.94
C LYS A 116 -0.40 -6.05 -8.84
N LEU A 117 -1.70 -6.34 -8.76
CA LEU A 117 -2.25 -7.31 -7.79
C LEU A 117 -1.68 -8.72 -8.00
N LYS A 118 -1.53 -9.15 -9.26
CA LYS A 118 -0.95 -10.46 -9.57
C LYS A 118 0.53 -10.55 -9.21
N LEU A 119 1.29 -9.47 -9.37
CA LEU A 119 2.69 -9.43 -8.95
C LEU A 119 2.79 -9.58 -7.43
N GLU A 120 2.01 -8.82 -6.66
CA GLU A 120 1.99 -8.94 -5.20
C GLU A 120 1.61 -10.36 -4.73
N ALA A 121 0.59 -10.96 -5.35
CA ALA A 121 0.19 -12.34 -5.05
C ALA A 121 1.28 -13.35 -5.41
N LEU A 122 1.96 -13.15 -6.54
CA LEU A 122 3.05 -14.01 -7.00
C LEU A 122 4.25 -13.94 -6.05
N THR A 123 4.58 -12.76 -5.53
CA THR A 123 5.66 -12.62 -4.54
C THR A 123 5.35 -13.43 -3.28
N LYS A 124 4.12 -13.30 -2.75
CA LYS A 124 3.69 -14.08 -1.57
C LYS A 124 3.73 -15.59 -1.80
N LEU A 125 3.23 -16.04 -2.95
CA LEU A 125 3.26 -17.47 -3.30
C LEU A 125 4.68 -18.01 -3.39
N ARG A 126 5.64 -17.23 -3.91
CA ARG A 126 7.06 -17.63 -3.94
C ARG A 126 7.65 -17.73 -2.55
N GLU A 127 7.30 -16.81 -1.65
CA GLU A 127 7.75 -16.86 -0.26
C GLU A 127 7.19 -18.11 0.47
N GLU A 128 5.93 -18.45 0.24
CA GLU A 128 5.30 -19.66 0.79
C GLU A 128 5.90 -20.95 0.20
N GLU A 129 6.15 -20.99 -1.11
CA GLU A 129 6.79 -22.12 -1.78
C GLU A 129 8.19 -22.38 -1.20
N GLU A 130 8.98 -21.33 -1.06
CA GLU A 130 10.34 -21.44 -0.51
C GLU A 130 10.31 -21.92 0.95
N LYS A 131 9.38 -21.40 1.76
CA LYS A 131 9.18 -21.86 3.14
C LYS A 131 8.84 -23.36 3.19
N LEU A 132 7.87 -23.80 2.39
CA LEU A 132 7.48 -25.21 2.34
C LEU A 132 8.62 -26.10 1.85
N ARG A 133 9.41 -25.62 0.90
CA ARG A 133 10.58 -26.35 0.40
C ARG A 133 11.63 -26.54 1.49
N GLN A 134 11.89 -25.52 2.31
CA GLN A 134 12.79 -25.60 3.45
C GLN A 134 12.27 -26.58 4.52
N GLU A 135 10.99 -26.49 4.88
CA GLU A 135 10.36 -27.41 5.83
C GLU A 135 10.41 -28.87 5.34
N ASN A 136 10.13 -29.11 4.06
CA ASN A 136 10.19 -30.45 3.48
C ASN A 136 11.62 -31.00 3.48
N THR A 137 12.62 -30.16 3.20
CA THR A 137 14.04 -30.55 3.27
C THR A 137 14.42 -30.97 4.70
N GLN A 138 14.01 -30.19 5.71
CA GLN A 138 14.26 -30.52 7.12
C GLN A 138 13.57 -31.82 7.53
N LEU A 139 12.31 -32.02 7.13
CA LEU A 139 11.59 -33.25 7.43
C LEU A 139 12.22 -34.48 6.77
N MET A 140 12.71 -34.34 5.53
CA MET A 140 13.43 -35.41 4.84
C MET A 140 14.74 -35.77 5.55
N GLU A 141 15.48 -34.77 6.05
CA GLU A 141 16.68 -35.00 6.87
C GLU A 141 16.35 -35.71 8.19
N GLU A 142 15.27 -35.30 8.88
CA GLU A 142 14.80 -35.98 10.08
C GLU A 142 14.39 -37.43 9.84
N ILE A 143 13.69 -37.70 8.73
CA ILE A 143 13.29 -39.06 8.33
C ILE A 143 14.53 -39.91 8.04
N ALA A 144 15.50 -39.38 7.30
CA ALA A 144 16.74 -40.08 7.01
C ALA A 144 17.48 -40.46 8.30
N LYS A 145 17.62 -39.52 9.23
CA LYS A 145 18.24 -39.77 10.54
C LYS A 145 17.49 -40.82 11.36
N LYS A 146 16.15 -40.72 11.43
CA LYS A 146 15.33 -41.71 12.16
C LYS A 146 15.41 -43.10 11.52
N THR A 147 15.54 -43.17 10.20
CA THR A 147 15.68 -44.44 9.47
C THR A 147 17.01 -45.10 9.81
N ASP A 148 18.11 -44.33 9.81
CA ASP A 148 19.44 -44.80 10.20
C ASP A 148 19.48 -45.26 11.66
N ASP A 149 18.91 -44.46 12.58
CA ASP A 149 18.76 -44.84 14.00
C ASP A 149 17.96 -46.15 14.16
N TYR A 150 16.91 -46.33 13.35
CA TYR A 150 16.07 -47.53 13.39
C TYR A 150 16.83 -48.75 12.87
N GLU A 151 17.58 -48.62 11.77
CA GLU A 151 18.43 -49.70 11.24
C GLU A 151 19.51 -50.09 12.25
N HIS A 152 20.16 -49.11 12.89
CA HIS A 152 21.15 -49.38 13.93
C HIS A 152 20.54 -50.14 15.13
N LYS A 153 19.39 -49.68 15.64
CA LYS A 153 18.66 -50.39 16.71
C LYS A 153 18.23 -51.79 16.30
N LYS A 154 17.73 -51.96 15.08
CA LYS A 154 17.36 -53.26 14.52
C LYS A 154 18.57 -54.19 14.49
N SER A 155 19.73 -53.73 14.03
CA SER A 155 20.97 -54.50 14.03
C SER A 155 21.37 -54.93 15.44
N ASN A 156 21.29 -54.02 16.43
CA ASN A 156 21.61 -54.33 17.83
C ASN A 156 20.65 -55.38 18.42
N VAL A 157 19.36 -55.32 18.10
CA VAL A 157 18.39 -56.33 18.53
C VAL A 157 18.68 -57.68 17.88
N VAL A 158 19.01 -57.72 16.59
CA VAL A 158 19.37 -58.97 15.91
C VAL A 158 20.62 -59.59 16.53
N ASN A 159 21.65 -58.78 16.80
CA ASN A 159 22.91 -59.24 17.40
C ASN A 159 22.69 -59.80 18.82
N THR A 160 21.93 -59.11 19.67
CA THR A 160 21.62 -59.61 21.02
C THR A 160 20.80 -60.90 20.96
N LEU A 161 19.88 -61.03 20.01
CA LEU A 161 19.09 -62.25 19.83
C LEU A 161 19.97 -63.43 19.38
N THR A 162 20.94 -63.20 18.48
CA THR A 162 21.94 -64.21 18.12
C THR A 162 22.83 -64.61 19.30
N GLU A 163 23.29 -63.66 20.12
CA GLU A 163 24.07 -63.94 21.33
C GLU A 163 23.27 -64.79 22.33
N TYR A 164 22.00 -64.45 22.57
CA TYR A 164 21.12 -65.25 23.43
C TYR A 164 20.93 -66.66 22.87
N GLN A 165 20.77 -66.79 21.56
CA GLN A 165 20.58 -68.08 20.91
C GLN A 165 21.85 -68.95 21.00
N GLU A 166 23.03 -68.33 20.89
CA GLU A 166 24.31 -68.98 21.16
C GLU A 166 24.44 -69.42 22.63
N MET A 167 24.12 -68.55 23.59
CA MET A 167 24.12 -68.92 25.02
C MET A 167 23.16 -70.08 25.32
N VAL A 168 21.96 -70.08 24.75
CA VAL A 168 20.99 -71.18 24.91
C VAL A 168 21.52 -72.48 24.31
N ASN A 169 22.18 -72.42 23.15
CA ASN A 169 22.80 -73.58 22.54
C ASN A 169 23.96 -74.12 23.39
N VAL A 170 24.79 -73.25 23.97
CA VAL A 170 25.84 -73.64 24.92
C VAL A 170 25.22 -74.28 26.17
N ALA A 171 24.20 -73.67 26.77
CA ALA A 171 23.51 -74.22 27.93
C ALA A 171 22.87 -75.60 27.64
N ARG A 172 22.33 -75.82 26.44
CA ARG A 172 21.82 -77.13 25.98
C ARG A 172 22.92 -78.18 25.78
N SER A 173 24.14 -77.76 25.49
CA SER A 173 25.28 -78.66 25.31
C SER A 173 25.98 -79.04 26.61
N ILE A 174 25.57 -78.47 27.75
CA ILE A 174 26.01 -78.93 29.07
C ILE A 174 25.26 -80.23 29.39
N PRO A 175 25.96 -81.38 29.54
CA PRO A 175 25.32 -82.65 29.87
C PRO A 175 24.66 -82.57 31.25
N VAL A 176 23.50 -83.21 31.39
CA VAL A 176 22.67 -83.16 32.62
C VAL A 176 23.46 -83.64 33.85
N GLU A 177 24.39 -84.58 33.67
CA GLU A 177 25.25 -85.09 34.75
C GLU A 177 26.21 -84.02 35.32
N ALA A 178 26.61 -83.01 34.54
CA ALA A 178 27.46 -81.90 35.01
C ALA A 178 26.64 -80.82 35.74
N LEU A 179 25.36 -80.67 35.42
CA LEU A 179 24.42 -79.81 36.13
C LEU A 179 24.05 -80.39 37.50
N GLU A 180 23.90 -81.71 37.61
CA GLU A 180 23.70 -82.40 38.90
C GLU A 180 24.92 -82.23 39.84
N GLN A 181 26.15 -82.32 39.34
CA GLN A 181 27.36 -82.09 40.15
C GLN A 181 27.50 -80.66 40.69
N VAL A 182 27.04 -79.64 39.96
CA VAL A 182 27.09 -78.25 40.41
C VAL A 182 26.01 -77.95 41.44
N ILE A 183 24.84 -78.58 41.31
CA ILE A 183 23.75 -78.48 42.30
C ILE A 183 24.15 -79.19 43.60
N ASP A 184 24.80 -80.36 43.53
CA ASP A 184 25.34 -81.07 44.70
C ASP A 184 26.53 -80.36 45.38
N GLN A 185 27.19 -79.41 44.72
CA GLN A 185 28.25 -78.58 45.32
C GLN A 185 27.73 -77.27 45.96
N LEU A 186 26.48 -76.90 45.69
CA LEU A 186 25.84 -75.66 46.21
C LEU A 186 24.83 -75.94 47.33
N LEU A 187 24.45 -77.20 47.56
CA LEU A 187 23.70 -77.70 48.71
C LEU A 187 24.65 -78.23 49.80
#